data_AF-A0A852Z3U6-F1
#
_entry.id   AF-A0A852Z3U6-F1
#
_cell.length_a   1.000
_cell.length_b   1.000
_cell.length_c   1.000
_cell.angle_alpha   90.00
_cell.angle_beta   90.00
_cell.angle_gamma   90.00
#
_symmetry.space_group_name_H-M   'P 1'
#
loop_
_entity.id
_entity.type
_entity.pdbx_description
1 polymer ?
#
loop_
_entity_poly.entity_id
_entity_poly.type
_entity_poly.pdbx_seq_one_letter_code
_entity_poly.pdbx_strand_id
1 'polypeptide(L)'
;MAHTGKDFGADLYGLKQVAKSHLSTVSDVYGSAIDKCASALDGVDGLAGVPEQFVAERGAVVDKYQQAHDSVIDLLRKTRENLDETAEALNQAADQYAEDDRVAAAELQRLIDDRGKPKPE
;
A
#
# COMPACT_ATOMS: atom_id res chain seq x y z
N MET A 1 -4.32 18.18 -32.92
CA MET A 1 -4.55 16.72 -33.04
C MET A 1 -5.63 16.36 -32.05
N ALA A 2 -6.60 15.53 -32.41
CA ALA A 2 -7.69 15.15 -31.49
C ALA A 2 -7.10 14.35 -30.32
N HIS A 3 -7.25 14.85 -29.09
CA HIS A 3 -6.91 14.10 -27.89
C HIS A 3 -7.90 12.94 -27.78
N THR A 4 -7.44 11.71 -28.05
CA THR A 4 -8.28 10.51 -28.12
C THR A 4 -8.52 9.84 -26.75
N GLY A 5 -8.17 10.51 -25.64
CA GLY A 5 -8.22 9.93 -24.29
C GLY A 5 -7.22 8.79 -24.04
N LYS A 6 -6.44 8.40 -25.05
CA LYS A 6 -5.51 7.25 -24.99
C LYS A 6 -4.44 7.41 -23.91
N ASP A 7 -3.87 8.60 -23.78
CA ASP A 7 -2.82 8.88 -22.79
C ASP A 7 -3.41 8.84 -21.36
N PHE A 8 -4.60 9.40 -21.16
CA PHE A 8 -5.33 9.34 -19.89
C PHE A 8 -5.68 7.89 -19.49
N GLY A 9 -6.16 7.07 -20.44
CA GLY A 9 -6.41 5.65 -20.18
C GLY A 9 -5.15 4.86 -19.81
N ALA A 10 -4.00 5.18 -20.40
CA ALA A 10 -2.72 4.57 -20.06
C ALA A 10 -2.26 4.97 -18.63
N ASP A 11 -2.45 6.23 -18.24
CA ASP A 11 -2.15 6.72 -16.91
C ASP A 11 -3.04 6.06 -15.84
N LEU A 12 -4.34 5.93 -16.09
CA LEU A 12 -5.27 5.22 -15.20
C LEU A 12 -4.92 3.74 -15.05
N TYR A 13 -4.48 3.11 -16.14
CA TYR A 13 -3.98 1.74 -16.09
C TYR A 13 -2.71 1.64 -15.25
N GLY A 14 -1.78 2.60 -15.39
CA GLY A 14 -0.58 2.71 -14.57
C GLY A 14 -0.90 2.81 -13.07
N LEU A 15 -1.85 3.69 -12.70
CA LEU A 15 -2.32 3.83 -11.31
C LEU A 15 -2.90 2.52 -10.78
N LYS A 16 -3.74 1.82 -11.57
CA LYS A 16 -4.28 0.51 -11.20
C LYS A 16 -3.21 -0.57 -11.04
N GLN A 17 -2.16 -0.55 -11.86
CA GLN A 17 -1.05 -1.50 -11.73
C GLN A 17 -0.21 -1.24 -10.47
N VAL A 18 0.08 0.02 -10.17
CA VAL A 18 0.77 0.39 -8.92
C VAL A 18 -0.05 -0.06 -7.72
N ALA A 19 -1.35 0.23 -7.72
CA ALA A 19 -2.26 -0.13 -6.63
C ALA A 19 -2.37 -1.65 -6.44
N LYS A 20 -2.64 -2.41 -7.52
CA LYS A 20 -2.98 -3.84 -7.41
C LYS A 20 -1.79 -4.77 -7.41
N SER A 21 -0.67 -4.37 -8.00
CA SER A 21 0.50 -5.23 -8.16
C SER A 21 1.68 -4.72 -7.34
N HIS A 22 2.16 -3.50 -7.60
CA HIS A 22 3.42 -3.05 -6.99
C HIS A 22 3.30 -2.86 -5.48
N LEU A 23 2.32 -2.10 -5.01
CA LEU A 23 2.15 -1.83 -3.58
C LEU A 23 1.78 -3.10 -2.80
N SER A 24 0.91 -3.96 -3.36
CA SER A 24 0.60 -5.27 -2.77
C SER A 24 1.85 -6.14 -2.66
N THR A 25 2.69 -6.20 -3.69
CA THR A 25 3.93 -7.00 -3.64
C THR A 25 4.88 -6.50 -2.56
N VAL A 26 5.02 -5.18 -2.40
CA VAL A 26 5.84 -4.61 -1.33
C VAL A 26 5.21 -4.87 0.04
N SER A 27 3.89 -4.74 0.18
CA SER A 27 3.14 -5.05 1.40
C SER A 27 3.38 -6.50 1.86
N ASP A 28 3.37 -7.46 0.93
CA ASP A 28 3.68 -8.88 1.22
C ASP A 28 5.12 -9.09 1.72
N VAL A 29 6.08 -8.32 1.21
CA VAL A 29 7.47 -8.33 1.71
C VAL A 29 7.53 -7.83 3.15
N TYR A 30 6.78 -6.78 3.51
CA TYR A 30 6.67 -6.32 4.89
C TYR A 30 5.99 -7.37 5.78
N GLY A 31 4.94 -8.05 5.29
CA GLY A 31 4.33 -9.20 5.97
C GLY A 31 5.36 -10.30 6.27
N SER A 32 6.14 -10.69 5.27
CA SER A 32 7.21 -11.68 5.43
C SER A 32 8.30 -11.24 6.41
N ALA A 33 8.61 -9.93 6.47
CA ALA A 33 9.58 -9.38 7.42
C ALA A 33 9.04 -9.45 8.86
N ILE A 34 7.75 -9.15 9.06
CA ILE A 34 7.07 -9.28 10.36
C ILE A 34 7.15 -10.73 10.86
N ASP A 35 6.85 -11.71 10.01
CA ASP A 35 6.89 -13.13 10.37
C ASP A 35 8.30 -13.60 10.76
N LYS A 36 9.32 -13.12 10.04
CA LYS A 36 10.73 -13.38 10.38
C LYS A 36 11.14 -12.74 11.70
N CYS A 37 10.70 -11.52 11.97
CA CYS A 37 10.93 -10.87 13.25
C CYS A 37 10.26 -11.65 14.39
N ALA A 38 9.02 -12.10 14.23
CA ALA A 38 8.34 -12.93 15.21
C ALA A 38 9.10 -14.24 15.49
N SER A 39 9.52 -14.94 14.42
CA SER A 39 10.31 -16.18 14.54
C SER A 39 11.66 -15.96 15.25
N ALA A 40 12.29 -14.79 15.05
CA ALA A 40 13.54 -14.46 15.71
C ALA A 40 13.37 -14.26 17.22
N LEU A 41 12.23 -13.69 17.65
CA LEU A 41 11.91 -13.53 19.07
C LEU A 41 11.69 -14.90 19.74
N ASP A 42 10.95 -15.81 19.12
CA ASP A 42 10.74 -17.17 19.64
C ASP A 42 12.08 -17.88 19.91
N GLY A 43 13.07 -17.67 19.04
CA GLY A 43 14.43 -18.20 19.22
C GLY A 43 15.20 -17.58 20.40
N VAL A 44 14.94 -16.30 20.71
CA VAL A 44 15.54 -15.60 21.86
C VAL A 44 14.85 -16.01 23.17
N ASP A 45 13.54 -16.15 23.18
CA ASP A 45 12.79 -16.67 24.33
C ASP A 45 13.23 -18.09 24.70
N GLY A 46 13.58 -18.92 23.71
CA GLY A 46 14.19 -20.23 23.94
C GLY A 46 15.54 -20.19 24.65
N LEU A 47 16.30 -19.09 24.54
CA LEU A 47 17.58 -18.88 25.23
C LEU A 47 17.40 -18.34 26.67
N ALA A 48 16.23 -17.78 26.98
CA ALA A 48 15.92 -17.23 28.31
C ALA A 48 15.62 -18.31 29.37
N GLY A 49 15.63 -19.59 29.01
CA GLY A 49 15.48 -20.75 29.91
C GLY A 49 16.68 -21.01 30.85
N VAL A 50 17.42 -19.97 31.25
CA VAL A 50 18.51 -20.07 32.21
C VAL A 50 17.91 -20.05 33.64
N PRO A 51 18.23 -21.00 34.53
CA PRO A 51 17.67 -21.05 35.87
C PRO A 51 17.91 -19.74 36.64
N GLU A 52 16.88 -19.24 37.33
CA GLU A 52 16.87 -17.92 38.01
C GLU A 52 18.08 -17.69 38.92
N GLN A 53 18.63 -18.76 39.51
CA GLN A 53 19.85 -18.73 40.33
C GLN A 53 21.13 -18.28 39.60
N PHE A 54 21.15 -18.30 38.26
CA PHE A 54 22.27 -17.85 37.42
C PHE A 54 21.98 -16.52 36.71
N VAL A 55 20.78 -15.95 36.89
CA VAL A 55 20.35 -14.70 36.27
C VAL A 55 20.03 -13.72 37.38
N ALA A 56 21.04 -12.98 37.84
CA ALA A 56 20.84 -11.89 38.79
C ALA A 56 20.02 -10.79 38.09
N GLU A 57 18.70 -10.76 38.38
CA GLU A 57 17.68 -9.97 37.69
C GLU A 57 17.59 -10.33 36.19
N ARG A 58 16.40 -10.63 35.65
CA ARG A 58 16.23 -10.84 34.20
C ARG A 58 16.94 -9.70 33.45
N GLY A 59 18.09 -10.02 32.86
CA GLY A 59 19.10 -9.01 32.57
C GLY A 59 18.57 -8.00 31.57
N ALA A 60 18.81 -6.71 31.82
CA ALA A 60 18.36 -5.57 31.02
C ALA A 60 18.49 -5.76 29.48
N VAL A 61 19.36 -6.65 29.01
CA VAL A 61 19.53 -6.98 27.60
C VAL A 61 18.30 -7.66 26.99
N VAL A 62 17.65 -8.61 27.65
CA VAL A 62 16.46 -9.30 27.11
C VAL A 62 15.28 -8.34 27.01
N ASP A 63 15.05 -7.54 28.05
CA ASP A 63 14.01 -6.51 28.04
C ASP A 63 14.28 -5.43 26.97
N LYS A 64 15.55 -5.05 26.78
CA LYS A 64 15.94 -4.11 25.71
C LYS A 64 15.78 -4.72 24.33
N TYR A 65 16.05 -6.02 24.19
CA TYR A 65 15.80 -6.75 22.95
C TYR A 65 14.30 -6.79 22.64
N GLN A 66 13.46 -7.16 23.61
CA GLN A 66 12.00 -7.17 23.45
C GLN A 66 11.49 -5.78 23.03
N GLN A 67 11.93 -4.73 23.73
CA GLN A 67 11.53 -3.36 23.41
C GLN A 67 11.94 -2.93 21.99
N ALA A 68 13.14 -3.32 21.55
CA ALA A 68 13.61 -3.04 20.20
C ALA A 68 12.83 -3.86 19.15
N HIS A 69 12.55 -5.13 19.45
CA HIS A 69 11.76 -6.03 18.61
C HIS A 69 10.34 -5.48 18.39
N ASP A 70 9.64 -5.12 19.47
CA ASP A 70 8.29 -4.55 19.41
C ASP A 70 8.29 -3.27 18.56
N SER A 71 9.28 -2.39 18.76
CA SER A 71 9.41 -1.14 18.00
C SER A 71 9.62 -1.39 16.49
N VAL A 72 10.40 -2.42 16.14
CA VAL A 72 10.63 -2.80 14.74
C VAL A 72 9.36 -3.40 14.13
N ILE A 73 8.67 -4.29 14.82
CA ILE A 73 7.41 -4.87 14.35
C ILE A 73 6.37 -3.78 14.12
N ASP A 74 6.23 -2.84 15.05
CA ASP A 74 5.27 -1.74 14.91
C ASP A 74 5.59 -0.85 13.71
N LEU A 75 6.86 -0.56 13.46
CA LEU A 75 7.27 0.19 12.27
C LEU A 75 6.95 -0.57 10.98
N LEU A 76 7.21 -1.87 10.93
CA LEU A 76 6.92 -2.71 9.77
C LEU A 76 5.41 -2.78 9.51
N ARG A 77 4.59 -2.94 10.56
CA ARG A 77 3.12 -2.96 10.47
C ARG A 77 2.57 -1.64 9.95
N LYS A 78 2.96 -0.51 10.54
CA LYS A 78 2.54 0.83 10.09
C LYS A 78 2.93 1.10 8.65
N THR A 79 4.14 0.67 8.25
CA THR A 79 4.59 0.84 6.86
C THR A 79 3.74 0.01 5.90
N ARG A 80 3.41 -1.22 6.27
CA ARG A 80 2.51 -2.09 5.51
C ARG A 80 1.11 -1.47 5.38
N GLU A 81 0.53 -1.02 6.49
CA GLU A 81 -0.79 -0.35 6.51
C GLU A 81 -0.80 0.86 5.58
N ASN A 82 0.23 1.72 5.64
CA ASN A 82 0.33 2.88 4.75
C ASN A 82 0.41 2.49 3.26
N LEU A 83 1.06 1.36 2.93
CA LEU A 83 1.13 0.86 1.55
C LEU A 83 -0.25 0.36 1.09
N ASP A 84 -0.97 -0.35 1.95
CA ASP A 84 -2.31 -0.87 1.67
C ASP A 84 -3.32 0.29 1.51
N GLU A 85 -3.27 1.29 2.38
CA GLU A 85 -4.10 2.51 2.29
C GLU A 85 -3.79 3.31 1.01
N THR A 86 -2.51 3.43 0.65
CA THR A 86 -2.10 4.10 -0.60
C THR A 86 -2.61 3.33 -1.81
N ALA A 87 -2.56 2.00 -1.79
CA ALA A 87 -3.09 1.16 -2.86
C ALA A 87 -4.61 1.35 -3.02
N GLU A 88 -5.34 1.43 -1.91
CA GLU A 88 -6.77 1.72 -1.93
C GLU A 88 -7.07 3.09 -2.53
N ALA A 89 -6.39 4.14 -2.05
CA ALA A 89 -6.56 5.50 -2.54
C ALA A 89 -6.28 5.61 -4.05
N LEU A 90 -5.23 4.95 -4.56
CA LEU A 90 -4.91 4.93 -5.99
C LEU A 90 -5.97 4.22 -6.82
N ASN A 91 -6.54 3.11 -6.32
CA ASN A 91 -7.65 2.43 -6.98
C ASN A 91 -8.90 3.32 -7.04
N GLN A 92 -9.27 3.95 -5.93
CA GLN A 92 -10.41 4.86 -5.87
C GLN A 92 -10.23 6.06 -6.81
N ALA A 93 -9.04 6.66 -6.83
CA ALA A 93 -8.73 7.75 -7.75
C ALA A 93 -8.86 7.31 -9.21
N ALA A 94 -8.32 6.14 -9.56
CA ALA A 94 -8.41 5.62 -10.93
C ALA A 94 -9.85 5.32 -11.36
N ASP A 95 -10.70 4.85 -10.46
CA ASP A 95 -12.12 4.61 -10.73
C ASP A 95 -12.91 5.91 -10.85
N GLN A 96 -12.65 6.89 -9.98
CA GLN A 96 -13.28 8.22 -10.03
C GLN A 96 -12.96 8.92 -11.35
N TYR A 97 -11.70 8.97 -11.73
CA TYR A 97 -11.27 9.60 -12.99
C TYR A 97 -11.86 8.91 -14.23
N ALA A 98 -12.01 7.58 -14.20
CA ALA A 98 -12.65 6.85 -15.29
C ALA A 98 -14.15 7.17 -15.41
N GLU A 99 -14.84 7.38 -14.28
CA GLU A 99 -16.25 7.75 -14.27
C GLU A 99 -16.45 9.20 -14.72
N ASP A 100 -15.62 10.13 -14.25
CA ASP A 100 -15.68 11.54 -14.66
C ASP A 100 -15.46 11.70 -16.18
N ASP A 101 -14.52 10.94 -16.76
CA ASP A 101 -14.29 10.93 -18.21
C ASP A 101 -15.50 10.36 -18.97
N ARG A 102 -16.13 9.31 -18.44
CA ARG A 102 -17.36 8.73 -19.03
C ARG A 102 -18.52 9.73 -19.00
N VAL A 103 -18.71 10.44 -17.89
CA VAL A 103 -19.75 11.47 -17.74
C VAL A 103 -19.48 12.64 -18.69
N ALA A 104 -18.23 13.11 -18.78
CA ALA A 104 -17.84 14.17 -19.70
C ALA A 104 -18.06 13.78 -21.17
N ALA A 105 -17.71 12.55 -21.55
CA ALA A 105 -17.96 12.03 -22.89
C ALA A 105 -19.46 11.95 -23.21
N ALA A 106 -20.29 11.54 -22.25
CA ALA A 106 -21.75 11.51 -22.41
C ALA A 106 -22.33 12.91 -22.60
N GLU A 107 -21.89 13.91 -21.82
CA GLU A 107 -22.36 15.29 -21.99
C GLU A 107 -21.88 15.90 -23.31
N LEU A 108 -20.64 15.62 -23.73
CA LEU A 108 -20.15 16.04 -25.04
C LEU A 108 -21.01 15.45 -26.16
N GLN A 109 -21.35 14.15 -26.09
CA GLN A 109 -22.22 13.52 -27.07
C GLN A 109 -23.61 14.15 -27.07
N ARG A 110 -24.20 14.41 -25.90
CA ARG A 110 -25.48 15.11 -25.76
C ARG A 110 -25.46 16.49 -26.42
N LEU A 111 -24.38 17.25 -26.22
CA LEU A 111 -24.20 18.56 -26.83
C LEU A 111 -24.06 18.48 -28.36
N ILE A 112 -23.37 17.45 -28.87
CA ILE A 112 -23.25 17.20 -30.31
C ILE A 112 -24.62 16.86 -30.91
N ASP A 113 -25.42 16.06 -30.22
CA ASP A 113 -26.76 15.67 -30.68
C ASP A 113 -27.73 16.87 -30.67
N ASP A 114 -27.66 17.73 -29.64
CA ASP A 114 -28.52 18.91 -29.49
C ASP A 114 -28.12 20.08 -30.40
N ARG A 115 -26.82 20.32 -30.61
CA ARG A 115 -26.29 21.57 -31.21
C ARG A 115 -25.46 21.34 -32.48
N GLY A 116 -25.28 20.10 -32.90
CA GLY A 116 -24.34 19.72 -33.96
C GLY A 116 -22.88 19.70 -33.47
N LYS A 117 -21.97 19.16 -34.29
CA LYS A 117 -20.55 19.09 -33.92
C LYS A 117 -19.99 20.50 -33.65
N PRO A 118 -19.34 20.74 -32.49
CA PRO A 118 -18.65 21.98 -32.25
C PRO A 118 -17.58 22.16 -33.34
N LYS A 119 -17.63 23.29 -34.04
CA LYS A 119 -16.58 23.65 -35.00
C LYS A 119 -15.34 24.03 -34.19
N PRO A 120 -14.17 23.45 -34.47
CA PRO A 120 -12.93 23.99 -33.93
C PRO A 120 -12.75 25.41 -34.46
N GLU A 121 -12.40 26.34 -33.58
CA GLU A 121 -11.87 27.66 -33.97
C GLU A 121 -10.47 27.51 -34.61
#